data_AF-A0A3N1QQK6-F1
#
_entry.id   AF-A0A3N1QQK6-F1
#
_cell.length_a   1.000
_cell.length_b   1.000
_cell.length_c   1.000
_cell.angle_alpha   90.00
_cell.angle_beta   90.00
_cell.angle_gamma   90.00
#
_symmetry.space_group_name_H-M   'P 1'
#
loop_
_entity.id
_entity.type
_entity.pdbx_description
1 polymer ?
#
loop_
_entity_poly.entity_id
_entity_poly.type
_entity_poly.pdbx_seq_one_letter_code
_entity_poly.pdbx_strand_id
1 'polypeptide(L)'
;MSAPRLRRRALTITAALACTVGLALAGVGPAAAATPSTSTTSSDVSSRIVEALHEKGLGTLGSRSAVARALSDSGITSSASQSRTVAPSAVTPAPAGVRPAAEVDPNANRDAVVGQAVLGDELYGAGEGYNADASDLEHWTNVGWKPVAGSPHEIDSQVVKVGDAVYFTVTTYSKNYNASATLWSYDGTTFSALKKFDGEVGLAAAGSKLTLLQYTNADDEEDSFFEFNLPTATVSQYDGTTFTTPFESKKVLYAPIAIGDTQYFMAISITSSTVNSAIYRLDGSSLTRISTAPFGYSGVEWDGAFYYGGVSSKGVEGIYRFDGTATPTLVKTGVSFAGAYNLPDVGTFDGDLAFTGQKRDKTPTLYTFDGTTTASAGPIGTTDYDSAVFQEFDSKLFYAADGWDGTDTWIYDPKATTSDPATVVESSVPTITGTPTVGKVLTALGGDWTATAKLSYQWLSDGKAVKGATKARHRVTVGDYGHAISVRVTGSGPGFTPATQTSAETAKPLNGTIDFYPEISGKSKAGSTLTAKAYSLTPSTAKLTYRWYRNGTPIIGATKKTYKSTSGDVGKRLTVGVRASNTGYDDASILSDPFGVRSK
;
A
#
# COMPACT_ATOMS: atom_id res chain seq x y z
N MET A 1 -31.53 27.02 37.82
CA MET A 1 -32.88 26.43 37.70
C MET A 1 -33.13 26.13 36.23
N SER A 2 -33.30 24.83 35.95
CA SER A 2 -34.01 24.17 34.84
C SER A 2 -34.03 24.73 33.42
N ALA A 3 -33.56 23.90 32.48
CA ALA A 3 -34.11 23.79 31.13
C ALA A 3 -35.60 23.38 31.15
N PRO A 4 -36.34 23.61 30.05
CA PRO A 4 -36.89 22.48 29.27
C PRO A 4 -36.91 22.80 27.75
N ARG A 5 -36.67 21.91 26.78
CA ARG A 5 -37.24 20.59 26.38
C ARG A 5 -38.74 20.55 26.01
N LEU A 6 -38.94 20.34 24.70
CA LEU A 6 -39.89 19.43 24.00
C LEU A 6 -41.41 19.66 24.09
N ARG A 7 -42.07 19.60 22.91
CA ARG A 7 -43.30 18.80 22.73
C ARG A 7 -43.60 18.43 21.27
N ARG A 8 -44.02 17.17 21.13
CA ARG A 8 -44.58 16.45 19.98
C ARG A 8 -45.99 16.96 19.59
N ARG A 9 -46.41 16.70 18.34
CA ARG A 9 -47.71 16.13 17.89
C ARG A 9 -47.72 16.10 16.34
N ALA A 10 -47.76 14.93 15.69
CA ALA A 10 -48.92 14.08 15.39
C ALA A 10 -49.79 14.61 14.22
N LEU A 11 -49.85 13.84 13.13
CA LEU A 11 -51.04 13.77 12.28
C LEU A 11 -51.22 12.35 11.71
N THR A 12 -52.42 11.85 11.91
CA THR A 12 -52.99 10.56 11.50
C THR A 12 -53.86 10.79 10.24
N ILE A 13 -54.04 9.78 9.38
CA ILE A 13 -55.28 9.41 8.61
C ILE A 13 -54.87 8.29 7.61
N THR A 14 -55.63 7.26 7.20
CA THR A 14 -56.69 6.38 7.73
C THR A 14 -56.81 5.18 6.75
N ALA A 15 -57.05 4.00 7.30
CA ALA A 15 -57.45 2.66 6.81
C ALA A 15 -58.10 2.43 5.41
N ALA A 16 -57.87 1.22 4.86
CA ALA A 16 -58.87 0.13 4.65
C ALA A 16 -58.19 -1.12 3.99
N LEU A 17 -58.06 -2.28 4.64
CA LEU A 17 -58.99 -3.42 4.85
C LEU A 17 -59.02 -4.48 3.71
N ALA A 18 -58.54 -5.69 4.01
CA ALA A 18 -59.25 -6.96 3.75
C ALA A 18 -58.57 -8.14 4.49
N CYS A 19 -59.35 -8.81 5.34
CA CYS A 19 -59.04 -10.03 6.09
C CYS A 19 -59.00 -11.29 5.20
N THR A 20 -58.37 -12.39 5.67
CA THR A 20 -59.01 -13.67 6.13
C THR A 20 -57.88 -14.66 6.50
N VAL A 21 -57.57 -14.86 7.79
CA VAL A 21 -57.91 -15.99 8.71
C VAL A 21 -57.51 -17.41 8.23
N GLY A 22 -56.67 -18.08 9.05
CA GLY A 22 -56.45 -19.52 9.05
C GLY A 22 -55.49 -19.98 10.17
N LEU A 23 -56.04 -20.24 11.36
CA LEU A 23 -55.38 -20.84 12.54
C LEU A 23 -55.05 -22.34 12.30
N ALA A 24 -53.93 -22.86 12.85
CA ALA A 24 -53.91 -24.01 13.77
C ALA A 24 -52.47 -24.51 14.11
N LEU A 25 -52.34 -25.01 15.34
CA LEU A 25 -51.13 -25.48 16.04
C LEU A 25 -50.63 -26.89 15.65
N ALA A 26 -49.34 -27.09 15.94
CA ALA A 26 -48.65 -28.29 16.45
C ALA A 26 -48.46 -29.54 15.56
N GLY A 27 -47.22 -30.06 15.55
CA GLY A 27 -46.91 -31.43 15.13
C GLY A 27 -45.42 -31.66 14.83
N VAL A 28 -44.76 -32.49 15.66
CA VAL A 28 -43.37 -32.95 15.52
C VAL A 28 -43.28 -34.11 14.52
N GLY A 29 -42.41 -34.00 13.50
CA GLY A 29 -41.78 -35.06 12.68
C GLY A 29 -42.68 -36.01 11.84
N PRO A 30 -42.16 -36.81 10.86
CA PRO A 30 -40.75 -37.08 10.53
C PRO A 30 -40.37 -36.81 9.05
N ALA A 31 -39.08 -37.00 8.77
CA ALA A 31 -38.38 -36.82 7.50
C ALA A 31 -38.99 -37.59 6.31
N ALA A 32 -39.02 -36.94 5.13
CA ALA A 32 -39.09 -37.60 3.83
C ALA A 32 -38.46 -36.71 2.73
N ALA A 33 -37.36 -37.22 2.17
CA ALA A 33 -36.79 -36.95 0.84
C ALA A 33 -36.87 -35.51 0.28
N ALA A 34 -35.81 -34.74 0.49
CA ALA A 34 -35.52 -33.56 -0.35
C ALA A 34 -35.03 -34.03 -1.72
N THR A 35 -35.86 -33.80 -2.74
CA THR A 35 -35.41 -33.66 -4.12
C THR A 35 -34.41 -32.50 -4.22
N PRO A 36 -33.32 -32.61 -5.00
CA PRO A 36 -32.36 -31.52 -5.13
C PRO A 36 -32.99 -30.39 -5.94
N SER A 37 -33.34 -29.29 -5.27
CA SER A 37 -33.63 -28.01 -5.92
C SER A 37 -32.31 -27.31 -6.24
N THR A 38 -31.92 -27.33 -7.52
CA THR A 38 -30.89 -26.45 -8.05
C THR A 38 -31.45 -25.04 -8.14
N SER A 39 -31.24 -24.22 -7.11
CA SER A 39 -31.45 -22.77 -7.21
C SER A 39 -30.23 -22.05 -6.66
N THR A 40 -29.28 -21.75 -7.54
CA THR A 40 -28.42 -20.58 -7.35
C THR A 40 -29.34 -19.37 -7.46
N THR A 41 -29.62 -18.70 -6.35
CA THR A 41 -30.49 -17.53 -6.35
C THR A 41 -29.76 -16.33 -6.95
N SER A 42 -30.48 -15.46 -7.65
CA SER A 42 -29.96 -14.23 -8.29
C SER A 42 -29.23 -13.28 -7.32
N SER A 43 -29.44 -13.44 -6.01
CA SER A 43 -28.82 -12.65 -4.94
C SER A 43 -27.32 -12.88 -4.81
N ASP A 44 -26.87 -14.13 -4.89
CA ASP A 44 -25.48 -14.52 -4.57
C ASP A 44 -24.51 -14.18 -5.72
N VAL A 45 -25.02 -14.19 -6.94
CA VAL A 45 -24.26 -13.74 -8.13
C VAL A 45 -24.10 -12.22 -8.09
N SER A 46 -25.15 -11.50 -7.67
CA SER A 46 -25.11 -10.05 -7.57
C SER A 46 -24.17 -9.58 -6.47
N SER A 47 -24.15 -10.25 -5.30
CA SER A 47 -23.24 -9.91 -4.21
C SER A 47 -21.78 -10.12 -4.58
N ARG A 48 -21.43 -11.20 -5.29
CA ARG A 48 -20.04 -11.48 -5.71
C ARG A 48 -19.53 -10.54 -6.80
N ILE A 49 -20.40 -10.12 -7.72
CA ILE A 49 -20.04 -9.11 -8.73
C ILE A 49 -19.83 -7.75 -8.06
N VAL A 50 -20.64 -7.42 -7.06
CA VAL A 50 -20.48 -6.19 -6.27
C VAL A 50 -19.24 -6.26 -5.36
N GLU A 51 -18.91 -7.42 -4.80
CA GLU A 51 -17.68 -7.66 -4.03
C GLU A 51 -16.42 -7.57 -4.91
N ALA A 52 -16.46 -8.11 -6.13
CA ALA A 52 -15.38 -7.93 -7.12
C ALA A 52 -15.25 -6.46 -7.60
N LEU A 53 -16.34 -5.69 -7.59
CA LEU A 53 -16.31 -4.24 -7.81
C LEU A 53 -15.76 -3.49 -6.57
N HIS A 54 -15.95 -4.02 -5.35
CA HIS A 54 -15.43 -3.47 -4.09
C HIS A 54 -13.93 -3.74 -3.86
N GLU A 55 -13.43 -4.92 -4.21
CA GLU A 55 -12.04 -5.34 -3.90
C GLU A 55 -11.02 -4.78 -4.92
N LYS A 56 -11.38 -4.59 -6.20
CA LYS A 56 -10.41 -4.40 -7.31
C LYS A 56 -10.35 -2.98 -7.88
N GLY A 57 -10.22 -1.94 -7.04
CA GLY A 57 -10.23 -0.52 -7.44
C GLY A 57 -9.55 -0.20 -8.78
N LEU A 58 -10.34 0.05 -9.84
CA LEU A 58 -9.80 0.34 -11.17
C LEU A 58 -10.52 1.52 -11.82
N GLY A 59 -9.95 2.71 -11.54
CA GLY A 59 -10.20 3.98 -12.22
C GLY A 59 -10.35 5.14 -11.24
N THR A 60 -9.23 5.54 -10.62
CA THR A 60 -9.03 6.62 -9.63
C THR A 60 -9.83 6.52 -8.31
N LEU A 61 -9.21 7.04 -7.24
CA LEU A 61 -9.72 7.29 -5.87
C LEU A 61 -9.51 6.20 -4.80
N GLY A 62 -8.60 6.50 -3.87
CA GLY A 62 -8.41 5.78 -2.62
C GLY A 62 -9.63 5.90 -1.70
N SER A 63 -10.02 4.80 -1.06
CA SER A 63 -11.09 4.80 -0.05
C SER A 63 -11.10 3.52 0.81
N ARG A 64 -9.99 3.24 1.50
CA ARG A 64 -9.74 1.98 2.22
C ARG A 64 -10.59 1.71 3.48
N SER A 65 -11.73 2.36 3.78
CA SER A 65 -12.34 2.19 5.14
C SER A 65 -13.86 2.32 5.37
N ALA A 66 -14.74 2.65 4.41
CA ALA A 66 -16.15 2.95 4.73
C ALA A 66 -17.14 1.76 4.71
N VAL A 67 -16.92 0.71 3.90
CA VAL A 67 -17.94 -0.35 3.68
C VAL A 67 -17.95 -1.44 4.76
N ALA A 68 -16.86 -1.61 5.51
CA ALA A 68 -16.79 -2.56 6.63
C ALA A 68 -17.82 -2.27 7.74
N ARG A 69 -18.39 -1.06 7.79
CA ARG A 69 -19.44 -0.67 8.75
C ARG A 69 -20.88 -0.73 8.21
N ALA A 70 -21.09 -0.78 6.89
CA ALA A 70 -22.45 -0.89 6.31
C ALA A 70 -22.96 -2.35 6.25
N LEU A 71 -22.05 -3.32 6.14
CA LEU A 71 -22.38 -4.74 6.09
C LEU A 71 -22.61 -5.39 7.47
N SER A 72 -22.20 -4.76 8.58
CA SER A 72 -22.57 -5.23 9.93
C SER A 72 -24.04 -4.93 10.28
N ASP A 73 -24.67 -3.96 9.63
CA ASP A 73 -26.02 -3.48 9.95
C ASP A 73 -27.12 -4.04 9.03
N SER A 74 -26.76 -4.79 7.98
CA SER A 74 -27.72 -5.36 6.99
C SER A 74 -28.09 -6.84 7.22
N GLY A 75 -27.57 -7.49 8.27
CA GLY A 75 -28.10 -8.77 8.78
C GLY A 75 -27.93 -10.01 7.88
N ILE A 76 -27.11 -9.93 6.83
CA ILE A 76 -26.81 -11.07 5.95
C ILE A 76 -25.78 -11.97 6.63
N THR A 77 -26.23 -13.08 7.21
CA THR A 77 -25.35 -14.14 7.70
C THR A 77 -25.15 -15.18 6.60
N SER A 78 -23.92 -15.39 6.15
CA SER A 78 -23.58 -16.40 5.15
C SER A 78 -23.38 -17.77 5.81
N SER A 79 -24.21 -18.74 5.42
CA SER A 79 -23.92 -20.17 5.64
C SER A 79 -24.39 -20.98 4.44
N ALA A 80 -23.47 -21.44 3.60
CA ALA A 80 -23.60 -22.71 2.87
C ALA A 80 -22.35 -23.00 2.02
N SER A 81 -21.61 -24.04 2.41
CA SER A 81 -20.66 -24.75 1.56
C SER A 81 -21.41 -25.70 0.63
N GLN A 82 -21.18 -25.68 -0.69
CA GLN A 82 -21.42 -26.84 -1.55
C GLN A 82 -20.36 -26.93 -2.66
N SER A 83 -19.47 -27.91 -2.55
CA SER A 83 -18.52 -28.33 -3.58
C SER A 83 -19.15 -29.39 -4.49
N ARG A 84 -18.99 -29.26 -5.81
CA ARG A 84 -19.19 -30.37 -6.76
C ARG A 84 -17.94 -30.54 -7.63
N THR A 85 -17.33 -31.71 -7.52
CA THR A 85 -16.08 -32.10 -8.17
C THR A 85 -16.31 -32.45 -9.64
N VAL A 86 -15.67 -31.72 -10.56
CA VAL A 86 -15.32 -32.21 -11.90
C VAL A 86 -13.84 -32.58 -11.82
N ALA A 87 -13.46 -33.78 -12.27
CA ALA A 87 -12.07 -34.20 -12.29
C ALA A 87 -11.29 -33.28 -13.27
N PRO A 88 -10.31 -32.48 -12.80
CA PRO A 88 -9.45 -31.75 -13.71
C PRO A 88 -8.55 -32.75 -14.46
N SER A 89 -8.39 -32.54 -15.77
CA SER A 89 -7.28 -33.13 -16.51
C SER A 89 -5.97 -32.79 -15.77
N ALA A 90 -5.01 -33.73 -15.79
CA ALA A 90 -3.79 -33.62 -14.99
C ALA A 90 -3.03 -32.32 -15.30
N VAL A 91 -3.09 -31.36 -14.36
CA VAL A 91 -2.20 -30.20 -14.33
C VAL A 91 -0.80 -30.73 -14.04
N THR A 92 0.16 -30.43 -14.90
CA THR A 92 1.55 -30.79 -14.66
C THR A 92 2.10 -29.95 -13.51
N PRO A 93 2.69 -30.56 -12.47
CA PRO A 93 3.30 -29.82 -11.37
C PRO A 93 4.50 -29.01 -11.87
N ALA A 94 4.78 -27.89 -11.19
CA ALA A 94 5.91 -27.03 -11.50
C ALA A 94 7.24 -27.84 -11.56
N PRO A 95 8.17 -27.50 -12.47
CA PRO A 95 9.46 -28.17 -12.55
C PRO A 95 10.21 -28.10 -11.21
N ALA A 96 10.78 -29.23 -10.78
CA ALA A 96 11.56 -29.28 -9.54
C ALA A 96 12.80 -28.38 -9.65
N GLY A 97 12.90 -27.37 -8.77
CA GLY A 97 14.06 -26.47 -8.69
C GLY A 97 13.81 -25.02 -9.13
N VAL A 98 12.62 -24.69 -9.63
CA VAL A 98 12.21 -23.29 -9.90
C VAL A 98 11.99 -22.56 -8.57
N ARG A 99 12.53 -21.36 -8.44
CA ARG A 99 12.28 -20.52 -7.26
C ARG A 99 10.89 -19.90 -7.32
N PRO A 100 10.23 -19.75 -6.16
CA PRO A 100 9.03 -18.93 -6.11
C PRO A 100 9.36 -17.50 -6.52
N ALA A 101 8.36 -16.76 -7.00
CA ALA A 101 8.50 -15.34 -7.23
C ALA A 101 9.09 -14.65 -5.98
N ALA A 102 10.05 -13.76 -6.21
CA ALA A 102 10.68 -13.02 -5.13
C ALA A 102 9.90 -11.72 -4.91
N GLU A 103 9.59 -11.45 -3.64
CA GLU A 103 9.25 -10.10 -3.19
C GLU A 103 10.48 -9.23 -3.45
N VAL A 104 10.28 -8.15 -4.18
CA VAL A 104 11.34 -7.22 -4.51
C VAL A 104 11.01 -5.90 -3.87
N ASP A 105 11.56 -5.72 -2.68
CA ASP A 105 11.56 -4.45 -1.98
C ASP A 105 12.95 -3.80 -2.13
N PRO A 106 13.17 -3.00 -3.18
CA PRO A 106 14.46 -2.36 -3.38
C PRO A 106 14.77 -1.29 -2.33
N ASN A 107 13.84 -0.91 -1.45
CA ASN A 107 13.99 0.25 -0.58
C ASN A 107 13.40 0.14 0.84
N ALA A 108 13.04 -1.02 1.38
CA ALA A 108 12.55 -1.20 2.77
C ALA A 108 11.37 -0.29 3.21
N ASN A 109 10.79 0.52 2.31
CA ASN A 109 10.02 1.74 2.63
C ASN A 109 9.31 2.38 1.39
N ARG A 110 8.81 1.62 0.40
CA ARG A 110 8.07 2.21 -0.75
C ARG A 110 6.91 1.32 -1.19
N ASP A 111 5.81 1.95 -1.64
CA ASP A 111 4.69 1.27 -2.29
C ASP A 111 5.05 0.82 -3.72
N ALA A 112 4.33 -0.17 -4.25
CA ALA A 112 4.57 -0.78 -5.55
C ALA A 112 4.41 0.21 -6.71
N VAL A 113 5.18 -0.06 -7.76
CA VAL A 113 4.99 0.58 -9.06
C VAL A 113 3.92 -0.17 -9.85
N VAL A 114 2.81 0.52 -10.11
CA VAL A 114 1.64 0.03 -10.83
C VAL A 114 1.57 0.63 -12.24
N GLY A 115 0.72 0.07 -13.10
CA GLY A 115 0.58 0.51 -14.50
C GLY A 115 1.91 0.44 -15.22
N GLN A 116 2.36 -0.76 -15.56
CA GLN A 116 3.71 -0.98 -16.09
C GLN A 116 3.70 -1.04 -17.62
N ALA A 117 4.75 -0.52 -18.25
CA ALA A 117 4.91 -0.56 -19.69
C ALA A 117 6.39 -0.61 -20.11
N VAL A 118 6.69 -1.38 -21.16
CA VAL A 118 8.06 -1.50 -21.70
C VAL A 118 8.25 -0.52 -22.86
N LEU A 119 9.30 0.31 -22.76
CA LEU A 119 9.72 1.24 -23.80
C LEU A 119 11.21 1.01 -24.10
N GLY A 120 11.49 0.50 -25.31
CA GLY A 120 12.83 0.06 -25.67
C GLY A 120 13.28 -1.10 -24.78
N ASP A 121 14.45 -0.95 -24.16
CA ASP A 121 15.05 -1.93 -23.24
C ASP A 121 14.79 -1.59 -21.77
N GLU A 122 13.87 -0.66 -21.49
CA GLU A 122 13.54 -0.23 -20.12
C GLU A 122 12.07 -0.51 -19.79
N LEU A 123 11.83 -0.85 -18.53
CA LEU A 123 10.50 -1.02 -17.95
C LEU A 123 10.15 0.22 -17.13
N TYR A 124 8.98 0.79 -17.38
CA TYR A 124 8.46 1.98 -16.70
C TYR A 124 7.18 1.65 -15.94
N GLY A 125 6.85 2.47 -14.94
CA GLY A 125 5.53 2.47 -14.31
C GLY A 125 5.34 3.67 -13.36
N ALA A 126 4.16 3.77 -12.75
CA ALA A 126 3.83 4.82 -11.80
C ALA A 126 3.99 4.30 -10.35
N GLY A 127 4.86 4.93 -9.57
CA GLY A 127 5.15 4.54 -8.18
C GLY A 127 4.73 5.59 -7.16
N GLU A 128 4.14 5.17 -6.04
CA GLU A 128 3.85 6.04 -4.89
C GLU A 128 5.08 6.15 -3.95
N GLY A 129 5.48 7.38 -3.64
CA GLY A 129 6.58 7.61 -2.68
C GLY A 129 6.17 7.34 -1.22
N TYR A 130 7.15 7.04 -0.35
CA TYR A 130 7.05 6.72 1.11
C TYR A 130 6.11 7.59 1.98
N ASN A 131 5.65 8.75 1.51
CA ASN A 131 4.73 9.61 2.26
C ASN A 131 3.33 9.72 1.65
N ALA A 132 3.01 8.95 0.60
CA ALA A 132 1.72 9.01 -0.11
C ALA A 132 1.33 10.41 -0.63
N ASP A 133 2.31 11.33 -0.76
CA ASP A 133 2.07 12.73 -1.13
C ASP A 133 2.33 13.01 -2.62
N ALA A 134 2.90 12.06 -3.36
CA ALA A 134 3.11 12.17 -4.81
C ALA A 134 3.52 10.82 -5.44
N SER A 135 2.92 10.52 -6.58
CA SER A 135 3.33 9.43 -7.48
C SER A 135 4.16 9.95 -8.67
N ASP A 136 5.25 9.27 -9.01
CA ASP A 136 6.19 9.65 -10.08
C ASP A 136 6.31 8.55 -11.15
N LEU A 137 6.81 8.93 -12.33
CA LEU A 137 7.18 7.97 -13.37
C LEU A 137 8.52 7.39 -12.93
N GLU A 138 8.56 6.07 -12.78
CA GLU A 138 9.75 5.35 -12.38
C GLU A 138 10.18 4.39 -13.49
N HIS A 139 11.48 4.10 -13.54
CA HIS A 139 12.03 3.06 -14.41
C HIS A 139 12.74 1.99 -13.59
N TRP A 140 12.68 0.75 -14.09
CA TRP A 140 13.30 -0.39 -13.46
C TRP A 140 14.81 -0.39 -13.67
N THR A 141 15.56 -0.58 -12.60
CA THR A 141 17.02 -0.73 -12.62
C THR A 141 17.42 -2.02 -11.90
N ASN A 142 18.69 -2.39 -11.99
CA ASN A 142 19.28 -3.53 -11.28
C ASN A 142 19.14 -3.41 -9.74
N VAL A 143 18.97 -2.18 -9.23
CA VAL A 143 18.75 -1.85 -7.82
C VAL A 143 17.30 -1.45 -7.52
N GLY A 144 16.38 -1.77 -8.44
CA GLY A 144 14.93 -1.58 -8.31
C GLY A 144 14.40 -0.34 -9.02
N TRP A 145 13.17 0.04 -8.69
CA TRP A 145 12.52 1.22 -9.26
C TRP A 145 13.20 2.52 -8.82
N LYS A 146 13.40 3.42 -9.79
CA LYS A 146 13.98 4.75 -9.60
C LYS A 146 13.13 5.81 -10.30
N PRO A 147 12.88 6.97 -9.67
CA PRO A 147 12.21 8.08 -10.34
C PRO A 147 12.96 8.53 -11.58
N VAL A 148 12.23 8.75 -12.67
CA VAL A 148 12.77 9.37 -13.89
C VAL A 148 12.95 10.86 -13.62
N ALA A 149 14.17 11.37 -13.86
CA ALA A 149 14.51 12.75 -13.56
C ALA A 149 13.61 13.73 -14.34
N GLY A 150 12.97 14.65 -13.63
CA GLY A 150 12.05 15.63 -14.22
C GLY A 150 10.63 15.11 -14.46
N SER A 151 10.30 13.91 -13.96
CA SER A 151 8.92 13.42 -13.94
C SER A 151 7.99 14.45 -13.28
N PRO A 152 6.79 14.68 -13.83
CA PRO A 152 5.74 15.32 -13.06
C PRO A 152 5.33 14.43 -11.88
N HIS A 153 4.81 15.05 -10.84
CA HIS A 153 4.29 14.41 -9.64
C HIS A 153 2.78 14.15 -9.77
N GLU A 154 2.24 13.25 -8.95
CA GLU A 154 0.82 12.86 -8.90
C GLU A 154 0.36 12.15 -10.19
N ILE A 155 1.22 11.26 -10.71
CA ILE A 155 0.89 10.40 -11.85
C ILE A 155 -0.12 9.32 -11.43
N ASP A 156 -1.22 9.21 -12.17
CA ASP A 156 -2.21 8.15 -11.96
C ASP A 156 -1.60 6.77 -12.22
N SER A 157 -2.21 5.73 -11.66
CA SER A 157 -1.74 4.34 -11.71
C SER A 157 -1.72 3.67 -13.10
N GLN A 158 -1.85 4.45 -14.18
CA GLN A 158 -1.91 3.98 -15.56
C GLN A 158 -0.76 4.57 -16.39
N VAL A 159 0.18 3.70 -16.78
CA VAL A 159 1.17 4.00 -17.82
C VAL A 159 0.93 3.08 -19.01
N VAL A 160 0.78 3.67 -20.19
CA VAL A 160 0.43 2.95 -21.41
C VAL A 160 1.44 3.29 -22.50
N LYS A 161 2.06 2.27 -23.11
CA LYS A 161 2.98 2.46 -24.23
C LYS A 161 2.23 2.50 -25.56
N VAL A 162 2.46 3.55 -26.36
CA VAL A 162 1.97 3.64 -27.75
C VAL A 162 3.12 4.15 -28.62
N GLY A 163 3.46 3.39 -29.66
CA GLY A 163 4.61 3.72 -30.51
C GLY A 163 5.91 3.75 -29.71
N ASP A 164 6.60 4.90 -29.77
CA ASP A 164 7.91 5.16 -29.16
C ASP A 164 7.82 6.02 -27.89
N ALA A 165 6.66 6.07 -27.25
CA ALA A 165 6.47 6.79 -25.99
C ALA A 165 5.57 6.02 -25.02
N VAL A 166 5.74 6.33 -23.73
CA VAL A 166 4.77 6.00 -22.70
C VAL A 166 3.89 7.22 -22.41
N TYR A 167 2.63 6.95 -22.09
CA TYR A 167 1.59 7.94 -21.82
C TYR A 167 0.98 7.67 -20.45
N PHE A 168 0.72 8.74 -19.72
CA PHE A 168 0.15 8.70 -18.38
C PHE A 168 -0.56 10.02 -18.08
N THR A 169 -1.40 10.05 -17.04
CA THR A 169 -2.12 11.24 -16.61
C THR A 169 -1.63 11.72 -15.26
N VAL A 170 -1.74 13.03 -15.05
CA VAL A 170 -1.56 13.67 -13.75
C VAL A 170 -2.87 14.32 -13.37
N THR A 171 -3.50 13.86 -12.29
CA THR A 171 -4.82 14.32 -11.85
C THR A 171 -4.69 15.25 -10.66
N THR A 172 -5.48 16.34 -10.69
CA THR A 172 -5.53 17.34 -9.63
C THR A 172 -6.97 17.59 -9.22
N TYR A 173 -7.20 17.77 -7.92
CA TYR A 173 -8.54 18.03 -7.37
C TYR A 173 -8.65 19.46 -6.86
N SER A 174 -9.74 20.13 -7.23
CA SER A 174 -10.08 21.44 -6.68
C SER A 174 -10.55 21.33 -5.23
N LYS A 175 -10.71 22.45 -4.52
CA LYS A 175 -11.31 22.48 -3.17
C LYS A 175 -12.74 21.94 -3.09
N ASN A 176 -13.44 21.89 -4.23
CA ASN A 176 -14.77 21.34 -4.35
C ASN A 176 -14.73 19.95 -4.98
N TYR A 177 -13.59 19.25 -4.89
CA TYR A 177 -13.38 17.88 -5.39
C TYR A 177 -13.58 17.66 -6.89
N ASN A 178 -13.78 18.72 -7.69
CA ASN A 178 -13.72 18.58 -9.15
C ASN A 178 -12.31 18.16 -9.60
N ALA A 179 -12.23 17.02 -10.27
CA ALA A 179 -11.00 16.50 -10.87
C ALA A 179 -10.63 17.23 -12.17
N SER A 180 -9.33 17.31 -12.44
CA SER A 180 -8.78 17.70 -13.74
C SER A 180 -7.49 16.94 -14.02
N ALA A 181 -7.46 16.20 -15.12
CA ALA A 181 -6.32 15.42 -15.55
C ALA A 181 -5.54 16.10 -16.69
N THR A 182 -4.21 16.01 -16.67
CA THR A 182 -3.34 16.37 -17.79
C THR A 182 -2.70 15.12 -18.36
N LEU A 183 -2.85 14.88 -19.67
CA LEU A 183 -2.15 13.82 -20.38
C LEU A 183 -0.70 14.25 -20.65
N TRP A 184 0.22 13.38 -20.30
CA TRP A 184 1.65 13.51 -20.57
C TRP A 184 2.15 12.37 -21.45
N SER A 185 3.26 12.61 -22.15
CA SER A 185 4.06 11.58 -22.79
C SER A 185 5.53 11.67 -22.39
N TYR A 186 6.21 10.54 -22.39
CA TYR A 186 7.66 10.42 -22.22
C TYR A 186 8.24 9.51 -23.31
N ASP A 187 9.21 10.03 -24.08
CA ASP A 187 9.84 9.33 -25.22
C ASP A 187 11.14 8.59 -24.87
N GLY A 188 11.44 8.44 -23.57
CA GLY A 188 12.72 7.95 -23.08
C GLY A 188 13.72 9.07 -22.74
N THR A 189 13.42 10.32 -23.10
CA THR A 189 14.29 11.48 -22.84
C THR A 189 13.55 12.72 -22.36
N THR A 190 12.36 12.98 -22.90
CA THR A 190 11.67 14.25 -22.78
C THR A 190 10.22 14.04 -22.36
N PHE A 191 9.80 14.78 -21.33
CA PHE A 191 8.40 14.88 -20.94
C PHE A 191 7.67 15.95 -21.74
N SER A 192 6.49 15.63 -22.24
CA SER A 192 5.61 16.57 -22.97
C SER A 192 4.20 16.54 -22.39
N ALA A 193 3.71 17.69 -21.94
CA ALA A 193 2.29 17.87 -21.61
C ALA A 193 1.48 18.06 -22.90
N LEU A 194 0.53 17.16 -23.16
CA LEU A 194 -0.16 17.11 -24.44
C LEU A 194 -1.52 17.81 -24.40
N LYS A 195 -2.35 17.49 -23.39
CA LYS A 195 -3.71 18.03 -23.30
C LYS A 195 -4.23 17.96 -21.86
N LYS A 196 -4.96 19.00 -21.46
CA LYS A 196 -5.71 19.05 -20.19
C LYS A 196 -7.18 18.69 -20.41
N PHE A 197 -7.76 17.98 -19.45
CA PHE A 197 -9.14 17.50 -19.43
C PHE A 197 -9.85 17.96 -18.14
N ASP A 198 -11.16 18.15 -18.25
CA ASP A 198 -12.04 18.53 -17.14
C ASP A 198 -12.70 17.25 -16.58
N GLY A 199 -12.04 16.61 -15.62
CA GLY A 199 -12.41 15.32 -15.07
C GLY A 199 -11.25 14.33 -15.03
N GLU A 200 -11.53 13.14 -14.52
CA GLU A 200 -10.59 12.01 -14.50
C GLU A 200 -10.53 11.37 -15.88
N VAL A 201 -9.36 10.79 -16.22
CA VAL A 201 -9.10 10.23 -17.54
C VAL A 201 -8.45 8.87 -17.42
N GLY A 202 -9.15 7.83 -17.88
CA GLY A 202 -8.56 6.50 -18.09
C GLY A 202 -7.88 6.41 -19.46
N LEU A 203 -6.80 5.63 -19.54
CA LEU A 203 -6.00 5.42 -20.74
C LEU A 203 -6.09 3.97 -21.24
N ALA A 204 -6.03 3.82 -22.56
CA ALA A 204 -5.91 2.53 -23.22
C ALA A 204 -5.20 2.64 -24.56
N ALA A 205 -4.53 1.57 -24.99
CA ALA A 205 -3.96 1.47 -26.32
C ALA A 205 -4.71 0.44 -27.16
N ALA A 206 -4.88 0.74 -28.45
CA ALA A 206 -5.21 -0.24 -29.48
C ALA A 206 -4.34 0.04 -30.70
N GLY A 207 -3.41 -0.89 -30.98
CA GLY A 207 -2.39 -0.71 -32.01
C GLY A 207 -1.59 0.58 -31.84
N SER A 208 -1.69 1.48 -32.81
CA SER A 208 -0.97 2.77 -32.84
C SER A 208 -1.72 3.94 -32.20
N LYS A 209 -2.90 3.71 -31.63
CA LYS A 209 -3.76 4.78 -31.10
C LYS A 209 -3.89 4.69 -29.59
N LEU A 210 -3.81 5.86 -28.94
CA LEU A 210 -4.18 6.03 -27.56
C LEU A 210 -5.67 6.42 -27.49
N THR A 211 -6.43 5.70 -26.70
CA THR A 211 -7.83 5.98 -26.37
C THR A 211 -7.89 6.55 -24.96
N LEU A 212 -8.65 7.63 -24.80
CA LEU A 212 -8.83 8.33 -23.54
C LEU A 212 -10.31 8.32 -23.15
N LEU A 213 -10.58 7.92 -21.92
CA LEU A 213 -11.92 7.80 -21.37
C LEU A 213 -12.08 8.79 -20.23
N GLN A 214 -12.71 9.92 -20.52
CA GLN A 214 -12.91 11.00 -19.56
C GLN A 214 -14.26 10.87 -18.86
N TYR A 215 -14.28 10.99 -17.53
CA TYR A 215 -15.50 11.01 -16.73
C TYR A 215 -15.73 12.40 -16.15
N THR A 216 -16.84 13.05 -16.53
CA THR A 216 -17.25 14.34 -15.98
C THR A 216 -18.15 14.14 -14.76
N ASN A 217 -17.85 14.80 -13.63
CA ASN A 217 -18.53 14.71 -12.32
C ASN A 217 -18.17 13.48 -11.45
N ALA A 218 -16.92 13.02 -11.47
CA ALA A 218 -16.42 12.20 -10.37
C ALA A 218 -16.20 13.12 -9.16
N ASP A 219 -17.18 13.19 -8.25
CA ASP A 219 -16.96 13.79 -6.93
C ASP A 219 -16.18 12.78 -6.08
N ASP A 220 -15.14 13.23 -5.37
CA ASP A 220 -14.30 12.45 -4.43
C ASP A 220 -15.09 11.97 -3.18
N GLU A 221 -16.41 12.18 -3.13
CA GLU A 221 -17.22 11.53 -2.11
C GLU A 221 -17.34 10.04 -2.47
N GLU A 222 -16.63 9.20 -1.70
CA GLU A 222 -16.50 7.73 -1.79
C GLU A 222 -17.83 6.98 -2.06
N ASP A 223 -18.98 7.61 -1.81
CA ASP A 223 -20.34 7.08 -2.00
C ASP A 223 -20.94 7.34 -3.41
N SER A 224 -20.39 8.27 -4.20
CA SER A 224 -21.06 8.83 -5.37
C SER A 224 -20.99 7.98 -6.65
N PHE A 225 -19.97 7.11 -6.79
CA PHE A 225 -19.80 6.27 -7.99
C PHE A 225 -20.95 5.25 -8.16
N PHE A 226 -21.59 4.87 -7.05
CA PHE A 226 -22.74 3.96 -7.02
C PHE A 226 -24.08 4.66 -6.74
N GLU A 227 -24.09 5.93 -6.34
CA GLU A 227 -25.31 6.74 -6.19
C GLU A 227 -25.82 7.27 -7.55
N PHE A 228 -26.27 6.37 -8.43
CA PHE A 228 -27.25 6.57 -9.53
C PHE A 228 -27.12 7.76 -10.52
N ASN A 229 -26.12 8.64 -10.39
CA ASN A 229 -25.75 9.71 -11.33
C ASN A 229 -24.51 9.25 -12.09
N LEU A 230 -24.70 8.31 -13.03
CA LEU A 230 -23.59 7.78 -13.82
C LEU A 230 -22.89 8.93 -14.56
N PRO A 231 -21.55 9.07 -14.46
CA PRO A 231 -20.83 10.13 -15.15
C PRO A 231 -21.01 9.97 -16.66
N THR A 232 -21.12 11.10 -17.36
CA THR A 232 -21.04 11.10 -18.83
C THR A 232 -19.61 10.73 -19.19
N ALA A 233 -19.44 9.63 -19.92
CA ALA A 233 -18.12 9.19 -20.37
C ALA A 233 -17.85 9.74 -21.76
N THR A 234 -16.81 10.57 -21.89
CA THR A 234 -16.36 11.10 -23.18
C THR A 234 -15.18 10.27 -23.66
N VAL A 235 -15.28 9.74 -24.88
CA VAL A 235 -14.19 8.98 -25.52
C VAL A 235 -13.45 9.89 -26.48
N SER A 236 -12.14 10.02 -26.29
CA SER A 236 -11.22 10.68 -27.20
C SER A 236 -10.17 9.70 -27.74
N GLN A 237 -9.63 9.95 -28.94
CA GLN A 237 -8.49 9.21 -29.49
C GLN A 237 -7.36 10.16 -29.85
N TYR A 238 -6.13 9.72 -29.66
CA TYR A 238 -4.90 10.39 -30.04
C TYR A 238 -4.05 9.46 -30.91
N ASP A 239 -3.67 9.93 -32.09
CA ASP A 239 -2.89 9.17 -33.08
C ASP A 239 -1.38 9.47 -33.05
N GLY A 240 -0.92 10.17 -32.01
CA GLY A 240 0.45 10.69 -31.92
C GLY A 240 0.59 12.13 -32.41
N THR A 241 -0.41 12.69 -33.09
CA THR A 241 -0.37 14.06 -33.63
C THR A 241 -1.65 14.85 -33.37
N THR A 242 -2.81 14.23 -33.49
CA THR A 242 -4.12 14.89 -33.42
C THR A 242 -5.05 14.18 -32.45
N PHE A 243 -5.87 14.99 -31.77
CA PHE A 243 -6.96 14.49 -30.95
C PHE A 243 -8.26 14.50 -31.75
N THR A 244 -9.01 13.41 -31.64
CA THR A 244 -10.40 13.34 -32.08
C THR A 244 -11.27 13.01 -30.87
N THR A 245 -12.44 13.65 -30.76
CA THR A 245 -13.40 13.36 -29.68
C THR A 245 -14.68 12.80 -30.29
N PRO A 246 -14.70 11.49 -30.60
CA PRO A 246 -15.76 10.86 -31.37
C PRO A 246 -17.12 10.77 -30.67
N PHE A 247 -17.18 10.75 -29.33
CA PHE A 247 -18.38 10.22 -28.67
C PHE A 247 -18.56 10.66 -27.21
N GLU A 248 -19.80 10.97 -26.84
CA GLU A 248 -20.27 11.07 -25.46
C GLU A 248 -21.25 9.93 -25.15
N SER A 249 -21.01 9.22 -24.06
CA SER A 249 -21.78 8.06 -23.60
C SER A 249 -22.44 8.34 -22.26
N LYS A 250 -23.67 7.86 -22.07
CA LYS A 250 -24.29 7.72 -20.73
C LYS A 250 -24.02 6.35 -20.10
N LYS A 251 -23.21 5.51 -20.73
CA LYS A 251 -22.81 4.20 -20.21
C LYS A 251 -21.49 4.34 -19.47
N VAL A 252 -21.36 3.63 -18.35
CA VAL A 252 -20.07 3.43 -17.70
C VAL A 252 -19.29 2.41 -18.50
N LEU A 253 -18.37 2.89 -19.33
CA LEU A 253 -17.29 2.09 -19.91
C LEU A 253 -16.23 1.92 -18.82
N TYR A 254 -15.52 0.80 -18.72
CA TYR A 254 -14.56 0.61 -17.61
C TYR A 254 -13.39 -0.34 -17.91
N ALA A 255 -13.54 -1.26 -18.87
CA ALA A 255 -12.45 -2.13 -19.32
C ALA A 255 -12.21 -1.92 -20.81
N PRO A 256 -11.20 -1.12 -21.21
CA PRO A 256 -10.81 -1.01 -22.59
C PRO A 256 -10.20 -2.33 -23.07
N ILE A 257 -10.59 -2.75 -24.26
CA ILE A 257 -10.16 -4.00 -24.89
C ILE A 257 -9.55 -3.66 -26.24
N ALA A 258 -8.36 -4.15 -26.52
CA ALA A 258 -7.75 -4.06 -27.85
C ALA A 258 -7.67 -5.45 -28.48
N ILE A 259 -8.01 -5.50 -29.77
CA ILE A 259 -7.71 -6.65 -30.64
C ILE A 259 -7.15 -6.05 -31.93
N GLY A 260 -5.83 -6.14 -32.12
CA GLY A 260 -5.09 -5.40 -33.13
C GLY A 260 -5.35 -3.89 -33.02
N ASP A 261 -5.71 -3.25 -34.14
CA ASP A 261 -6.04 -1.82 -34.19
C ASP A 261 -7.48 -1.49 -33.75
N THR A 262 -8.29 -2.50 -33.41
CA THR A 262 -9.70 -2.29 -33.08
C THR A 262 -9.89 -2.13 -31.58
N GLN A 263 -10.48 -0.98 -31.20
CA GLN A 263 -10.82 -0.69 -29.81
C GLN A 263 -12.24 -1.17 -29.49
N TYR A 264 -12.36 -1.89 -28.39
CA TYR A 264 -13.60 -2.28 -27.75
C TYR A 264 -13.63 -1.79 -26.30
N PHE A 265 -14.80 -1.83 -25.68
CA PHE A 265 -15.01 -1.52 -24.27
C PHE A 265 -16.01 -2.49 -23.66
N MET A 266 -15.75 -2.96 -22.44
CA MET A 266 -16.84 -3.44 -21.60
C MET A 266 -17.57 -2.24 -21.00
N ALA A 267 -18.90 -2.35 -20.97
CA ALA A 267 -19.76 -1.41 -20.29
C ALA A 267 -20.64 -2.13 -19.28
N ILE A 268 -20.87 -1.50 -18.12
CA ILE A 268 -21.80 -1.99 -17.11
C ILE A 268 -23.10 -1.18 -17.13
N SER A 269 -24.20 -1.87 -16.86
CA SER A 269 -25.46 -1.28 -16.45
C SER A 269 -25.88 -1.90 -15.13
N ILE A 270 -25.95 -1.08 -14.08
CA ILE A 270 -26.44 -1.47 -12.76
C ILE A 270 -27.89 -1.00 -12.64
N THR A 271 -28.77 -1.89 -12.22
CA THR A 271 -30.11 -1.54 -11.72
C THR A 271 -30.22 -1.96 -10.27
N SER A 272 -31.31 -1.61 -9.58
CA SER A 272 -31.54 -1.99 -8.18
C SER A 272 -31.55 -3.50 -7.89
N SER A 273 -31.50 -4.36 -8.93
CA SER A 273 -31.56 -5.82 -8.78
C SER A 273 -30.69 -6.61 -9.76
N THR A 274 -30.00 -5.98 -10.72
CA THR A 274 -29.17 -6.69 -11.71
C THR A 274 -27.95 -5.89 -12.11
N VAL A 275 -26.81 -6.57 -12.23
CA VAL A 275 -25.61 -6.06 -12.90
C VAL A 275 -25.52 -6.73 -14.28
N ASN A 276 -25.51 -5.93 -15.34
CA ASN A 276 -25.35 -6.43 -16.70
C ASN A 276 -24.08 -5.86 -17.32
N SER A 277 -23.29 -6.69 -18.01
CA SER A 277 -22.17 -6.23 -18.82
C SER A 277 -22.35 -6.58 -20.30
N ALA A 278 -21.77 -5.74 -21.15
CA ALA A 278 -21.79 -5.89 -22.60
C ALA A 278 -20.52 -5.31 -23.21
N ILE A 279 -20.10 -5.87 -24.35
CA ILE A 279 -18.96 -5.36 -25.10
C ILE A 279 -19.47 -4.46 -26.23
N TYR A 280 -18.82 -3.32 -26.38
CA TYR A 280 -19.05 -2.34 -27.43
C TYR A 280 -17.78 -2.18 -28.25
N ARG A 281 -17.93 -2.02 -29.56
CA ARG A 281 -16.85 -1.67 -30.48
C ARG A 281 -16.88 -0.18 -30.78
N LEU A 282 -15.71 0.45 -30.81
CA LEU A 282 -15.53 1.83 -31.22
C LEU A 282 -15.15 1.88 -32.72
N ASP A 283 -16.02 2.45 -33.55
CA ASP A 283 -15.81 2.65 -34.97
C ASP A 283 -15.89 4.14 -35.30
N GLY A 284 -14.74 4.80 -35.44
CA GLY A 284 -14.69 6.24 -35.68
C GLY A 284 -15.50 7.00 -34.63
N SER A 285 -16.61 7.64 -35.05
CA SER A 285 -17.53 8.40 -34.19
C SER A 285 -18.71 7.59 -33.63
N SER A 286 -18.64 6.26 -33.60
CA SER A 286 -19.77 5.42 -33.19
C SER A 286 -19.37 4.31 -32.21
N LEU A 287 -20.24 4.02 -31.26
CA LEU A 287 -20.09 2.96 -30.28
C LEU A 287 -21.19 1.91 -30.48
N THR A 288 -20.83 0.73 -30.99
CA THR A 288 -21.78 -0.33 -31.38
C THR A 288 -21.73 -1.49 -30.40
N ARG A 289 -22.87 -1.88 -29.83
CA ARG A 289 -22.94 -3.08 -28.97
C ARG A 289 -22.70 -4.33 -29.82
N ILE A 290 -21.69 -5.12 -29.46
CA ILE A 290 -21.35 -6.38 -30.14
C ILE A 290 -22.04 -7.56 -29.46
N SER A 291 -21.94 -7.64 -28.13
CA SER A 291 -22.46 -8.80 -27.39
C SER A 291 -22.83 -8.45 -25.95
N THR A 292 -23.57 -9.34 -25.29
CA THR A 292 -23.48 -9.47 -23.82
C THR A 292 -22.11 -10.04 -23.46
N ALA A 293 -21.64 -9.76 -22.24
CA ALA A 293 -20.38 -10.33 -21.77
C ALA A 293 -20.54 -10.87 -20.33
N PRO A 294 -19.72 -11.85 -19.93
CA PRO A 294 -19.31 -12.02 -18.55
C PRO A 294 -18.69 -10.73 -18.01
N PHE A 295 -18.93 -10.42 -16.74
CA PHE A 295 -18.22 -9.34 -16.06
C PHE A 295 -16.75 -9.71 -15.95
N GLY A 296 -15.85 -8.76 -16.18
CA GLY A 296 -14.41 -8.90 -16.06
C GLY A 296 -13.75 -7.53 -16.06
N TYR A 297 -12.46 -7.47 -15.69
CA TYR A 297 -11.74 -6.21 -15.48
C TYR A 297 -10.29 -6.23 -15.99
N SER A 298 -9.59 -7.37 -15.89
CA SER A 298 -8.21 -7.52 -16.37
C SER A 298 -8.12 -8.55 -17.48
N GLY A 299 -7.30 -8.24 -18.50
CA GLY A 299 -7.09 -9.12 -19.64
C GLY A 299 -6.04 -8.61 -20.59
N VAL A 300 -5.73 -9.44 -21.57
CA VAL A 300 -4.67 -9.20 -22.55
C VAL A 300 -5.11 -9.70 -23.93
N GLU A 301 -4.61 -9.07 -24.97
CA GLU A 301 -4.68 -9.66 -26.31
C GLU A 301 -3.64 -10.78 -26.44
N TRP A 302 -4.10 -11.95 -26.87
CA TRP A 302 -3.25 -13.10 -27.14
C TRP A 302 -3.82 -13.88 -28.31
N ASP A 303 -2.98 -14.27 -29.28
CA ASP A 303 -3.39 -15.02 -30.48
C ASP A 303 -4.63 -14.44 -31.20
N GLY A 304 -4.66 -13.10 -31.36
CA GLY A 304 -5.72 -12.38 -32.08
C GLY A 304 -7.09 -12.37 -31.38
N ALA A 305 -7.14 -12.65 -30.08
CA ALA A 305 -8.35 -12.53 -29.27
C ALA A 305 -8.01 -11.94 -27.90
N PHE A 306 -9.01 -11.35 -27.25
CA PHE A 306 -8.86 -10.83 -25.90
C PHE A 306 -9.22 -11.90 -24.86
N TYR A 307 -8.31 -12.14 -23.92
CA TYR A 307 -8.47 -13.10 -22.83
C TYR A 307 -8.51 -12.38 -21.50
N TYR A 308 -9.51 -12.67 -20.68
CA TYR A 308 -9.73 -11.94 -19.45
C TYR A 308 -10.34 -12.79 -18.34
N GLY A 309 -10.03 -12.45 -17.10
CA GLY A 309 -10.67 -13.05 -15.94
C GLY A 309 -12.08 -12.52 -15.75
N GLY A 310 -13.04 -13.41 -15.56
CA GLY A 310 -14.42 -12.99 -15.44
C GLY A 310 -15.36 -13.96 -14.76
N VAL A 311 -16.58 -13.48 -14.58
CA VAL A 311 -17.73 -14.22 -14.06
C VAL A 311 -18.96 -14.00 -14.92
N SER A 312 -19.57 -15.09 -15.37
CA SER A 312 -20.84 -15.00 -16.12
C SER A 312 -22.02 -14.65 -15.22
N SER A 313 -23.14 -14.24 -15.83
CA SER A 313 -24.42 -14.02 -15.11
C SER A 313 -24.98 -15.26 -14.40
N LYS A 314 -24.39 -16.44 -14.63
CA LYS A 314 -24.72 -17.69 -13.93
C LYS A 314 -23.75 -18.00 -12.78
N GLY A 315 -22.80 -17.12 -12.47
CA GLY A 315 -21.80 -17.33 -11.42
C GLY A 315 -20.72 -18.34 -11.80
N VAL A 316 -20.39 -18.47 -13.09
CA VAL A 316 -19.26 -19.29 -13.55
C VAL A 316 -18.03 -18.39 -13.62
N GLU A 317 -17.06 -18.61 -12.73
CA GLU A 317 -15.75 -17.96 -12.79
C GLU A 317 -14.80 -18.66 -13.76
N GLY A 318 -13.94 -17.88 -14.41
CA GLY A 318 -12.79 -18.39 -15.15
C GLY A 318 -12.24 -17.40 -16.15
N ILE A 319 -11.48 -17.90 -17.12
CA ILE A 319 -10.91 -17.11 -18.20
C ILE A 319 -11.85 -17.16 -19.40
N TYR A 320 -12.17 -16.00 -19.94
CA TYR A 320 -13.04 -15.84 -21.09
C TYR A 320 -12.26 -15.31 -22.29
N ARG A 321 -12.58 -15.84 -23.48
CA ARG A 321 -12.01 -15.44 -24.77
C ARG A 321 -13.05 -14.66 -25.57
N PHE A 322 -12.66 -13.51 -26.11
CA PHE A 322 -13.44 -12.68 -27.02
C PHE A 322 -12.66 -12.40 -28.30
N ASP A 323 -13.20 -12.79 -29.46
CA ASP A 323 -12.55 -12.61 -30.78
C ASP A 323 -13.00 -11.36 -31.54
N GLY A 324 -13.73 -10.46 -30.89
CA GLY A 324 -14.23 -9.25 -31.54
C GLY A 324 -15.57 -9.39 -32.25
N THR A 325 -16.12 -10.62 -32.40
CA THR A 325 -17.30 -10.88 -33.25
C THR A 325 -18.48 -11.51 -32.53
N ALA A 326 -18.25 -12.27 -31.47
CA ALA A 326 -19.28 -13.05 -30.79
C ALA A 326 -19.25 -12.90 -29.27
N THR A 327 -20.24 -13.47 -28.58
CA THR A 327 -20.26 -13.52 -27.11
C THR A 327 -19.01 -14.24 -26.58
N PRO A 328 -18.34 -13.71 -25.56
CA PRO A 328 -17.17 -14.35 -24.97
C PRO A 328 -17.44 -15.79 -24.53
N THR A 329 -16.47 -16.67 -24.75
CA THR A 329 -16.57 -18.10 -24.42
C THR A 329 -15.58 -18.49 -23.33
N LEU A 330 -15.97 -19.43 -22.46
CA LEU A 330 -15.12 -19.90 -21.38
C LEU A 330 -13.97 -20.76 -21.94
N VAL A 331 -12.74 -20.41 -21.57
CA VAL A 331 -11.51 -21.13 -21.97
C VAL A 331 -11.36 -22.40 -21.14
N LYS A 332 -11.01 -23.51 -21.80
CA LYS A 332 -10.81 -24.81 -21.15
C LYS A 332 -9.36 -24.97 -20.68
N THR A 333 -8.97 -24.23 -19.65
CA THR A 333 -7.63 -24.33 -19.07
C THR A 333 -7.41 -25.60 -18.23
N GLY A 334 -8.48 -26.31 -17.86
CA GLY A 334 -8.38 -27.44 -16.91
C GLY A 334 -8.15 -27.02 -15.45
N VAL A 335 -7.98 -25.72 -15.18
CA VAL A 335 -7.95 -25.15 -13.83
C VAL A 335 -9.37 -24.84 -13.37
N SER A 336 -9.68 -25.17 -12.11
CA SER A 336 -10.99 -24.89 -11.52
C SER A 336 -10.94 -23.58 -10.74
N PHE A 337 -11.78 -22.62 -11.16
CA PHE A 337 -11.96 -21.31 -10.51
C PHE A 337 -13.19 -21.26 -9.60
N ALA A 338 -13.87 -22.39 -9.38
CA ALA A 338 -15.08 -22.43 -8.57
C ALA A 338 -14.79 -21.97 -7.13
N GLY A 339 -15.43 -20.88 -6.70
CA GLY A 339 -15.22 -20.30 -5.38
C GLY A 339 -13.85 -19.62 -5.23
N ALA A 340 -13.28 -19.14 -6.35
CA ALA A 340 -12.10 -18.31 -6.32
C ALA A 340 -12.32 -17.09 -5.41
N TYR A 341 -11.28 -16.72 -4.67
CA TYR A 341 -11.30 -15.53 -3.82
C TYR A 341 -11.30 -14.28 -4.71
N ASN A 342 -10.32 -14.19 -5.62
CA ASN A 342 -10.25 -13.19 -6.67
C ASN A 342 -10.55 -13.80 -8.05
N LEU A 343 -11.12 -12.98 -8.96
CA LEU A 343 -11.13 -13.34 -10.38
C LEU A 343 -9.69 -13.45 -10.90
N PRO A 344 -9.41 -14.36 -11.85
CA PRO A 344 -8.05 -14.61 -12.29
C PRO A 344 -7.50 -13.40 -13.05
N ASP A 345 -6.33 -12.91 -12.66
CA ASP A 345 -5.60 -11.94 -13.47
C ASP A 345 -4.99 -12.65 -14.68
N VAL A 346 -4.95 -11.97 -15.82
CA VAL A 346 -4.53 -12.55 -17.09
C VAL A 346 -3.55 -11.62 -17.80
N GLY A 347 -2.43 -12.18 -18.24
CA GLY A 347 -1.38 -11.51 -19.01
C GLY A 347 -0.70 -12.49 -19.96
N THR A 348 0.44 -12.09 -20.50
CA THR A 348 1.28 -12.96 -21.34
C THR A 348 2.65 -13.14 -20.71
N PHE A 349 3.22 -14.33 -20.87
CA PHE A 349 4.59 -14.62 -20.45
C PHE A 349 5.22 -15.68 -21.35
N ASP A 350 6.37 -15.37 -21.96
CA ASP A 350 7.11 -16.27 -22.88
C ASP A 350 6.23 -16.78 -24.04
N GLY A 351 5.33 -15.93 -24.53
CA GLY A 351 4.40 -16.25 -25.61
C GLY A 351 3.16 -17.04 -25.20
N ASP A 352 3.05 -17.48 -23.94
CA ASP A 352 1.88 -18.17 -23.39
C ASP A 352 0.95 -17.20 -22.64
N LEU A 353 -0.30 -17.61 -22.40
CA LEU A 353 -1.15 -16.93 -21.45
C LEU A 353 -0.69 -17.23 -20.02
N ALA A 354 -0.40 -16.18 -19.26
CA ALA A 354 -0.11 -16.26 -17.83
C ALA A 354 -1.35 -15.86 -17.03
N PHE A 355 -1.72 -16.63 -16.01
CA PHE A 355 -2.86 -16.30 -15.18
C PHE A 355 -2.78 -16.81 -13.74
N THR A 356 -3.52 -16.16 -12.85
CA THR A 356 -3.61 -16.57 -11.44
C THR A 356 -4.76 -17.52 -11.18
N GLY A 357 -4.58 -18.42 -10.21
CA GLY A 357 -5.68 -19.13 -9.56
C GLY A 357 -5.53 -19.00 -8.05
N GLN A 358 -6.50 -18.35 -7.41
CA GLN A 358 -6.49 -18.11 -5.96
C GLN A 358 -7.73 -18.67 -5.29
N LYS A 359 -7.52 -19.36 -4.17
CA LYS A 359 -8.58 -19.78 -3.24
C LYS A 359 -8.37 -19.05 -1.91
N ARG A 360 -9.44 -18.88 -1.14
CA ARG A 360 -9.39 -18.25 0.18
C ARG A 360 -8.32 -18.92 1.06
N ASP A 361 -7.51 -18.11 1.75
CA ASP A 361 -6.42 -18.53 2.65
C ASP A 361 -5.32 -19.37 1.98
N LYS A 362 -5.14 -19.24 0.66
CA LYS A 362 -4.09 -19.91 -0.11
C LYS A 362 -3.31 -18.89 -0.91
N THR A 363 -1.99 -19.06 -0.93
CA THR A 363 -1.11 -18.37 -1.87
C THR A 363 -1.58 -18.67 -3.30
N PRO A 364 -1.79 -17.64 -4.13
CA PRO A 364 -2.14 -17.83 -5.52
C PRO A 364 -1.11 -18.67 -6.25
N THR A 365 -1.59 -19.40 -7.24
CA THR A 365 -0.73 -20.15 -8.15
C THR A 365 -0.73 -19.45 -9.50
N LEU A 366 0.46 -19.24 -10.04
CA LEU A 366 0.66 -18.83 -11.42
C LEU A 366 0.56 -20.06 -12.32
N TYR A 367 -0.18 -19.93 -13.40
CA TYR A 367 -0.31 -20.92 -14.46
C TYR A 367 0.08 -20.30 -15.79
N THR A 368 0.63 -21.13 -16.67
CA THR A 368 0.81 -20.79 -18.09
C THR A 368 -0.06 -21.69 -18.95
N PHE A 369 -0.56 -21.16 -20.07
CA PHE A 369 -1.39 -21.89 -21.03
C PHE A 369 -1.01 -21.55 -22.46
N ASP A 370 -0.57 -22.56 -23.20
CA ASP A 370 -0.07 -22.46 -24.58
C ASP A 370 -1.19 -22.52 -25.66
N GLY A 371 -2.47 -22.53 -25.22
CA GLY A 371 -3.64 -22.75 -26.08
C GLY A 371 -4.17 -24.19 -26.05
N THR A 372 -3.38 -25.13 -25.56
CA THR A 372 -3.69 -26.56 -25.53
C THR A 372 -3.43 -27.21 -24.16
N THR A 373 -2.30 -26.88 -23.54
CA THR A 373 -1.84 -27.45 -22.27
C THR A 373 -1.66 -26.35 -21.24
N THR A 374 -1.94 -26.70 -19.98
CA THR A 374 -1.75 -25.81 -18.84
C THR A 374 -0.67 -26.38 -17.93
N ALA A 375 0.33 -25.56 -17.63
CA ALA A 375 1.37 -25.87 -16.66
C ALA A 375 1.20 -25.00 -15.41
N SER A 376 1.55 -25.54 -14.24
CA SER A 376 1.71 -24.72 -13.04
C SER A 376 3.13 -24.13 -13.03
N ALA A 377 3.23 -22.81 -13.00
CA ALA A 377 4.51 -22.09 -12.88
C ALA A 377 4.97 -21.97 -11.41
N GLY A 378 4.05 -22.17 -10.46
CA GLY A 378 4.31 -22.23 -9.02
C GLY A 378 3.47 -21.25 -8.20
N PRO A 379 3.61 -21.26 -6.87
CA PRO A 379 3.00 -20.24 -6.02
C PRO A 379 3.65 -18.87 -6.27
N ILE A 380 2.84 -17.81 -6.25
CA ILE A 380 3.29 -16.42 -6.40
C ILE A 380 2.70 -15.54 -5.29
N GLY A 381 3.48 -14.56 -4.81
CA GLY A 381 3.05 -13.61 -3.80
C GLY A 381 2.78 -14.19 -2.40
N THR A 382 1.89 -13.54 -1.65
CA THR A 382 1.48 -13.92 -0.28
C THR A 382 0.09 -14.54 -0.24
N THR A 383 -0.46 -14.84 0.96
CA THR A 383 -1.84 -15.36 1.10
C THR A 383 -2.92 -14.29 0.99
N ASP A 384 -2.58 -13.03 1.30
CA ASP A 384 -3.49 -11.88 1.29
C ASP A 384 -3.48 -11.16 -0.07
N TYR A 385 -3.26 -11.96 -1.12
CA TYR A 385 -2.91 -11.49 -2.43
C TYR A 385 -4.08 -10.82 -3.15
N ASP A 386 -3.89 -9.55 -3.49
CA ASP A 386 -4.58 -8.86 -4.55
C ASP A 386 -3.52 -8.44 -5.58
N SER A 387 -3.52 -9.02 -6.79
CA SER A 387 -2.60 -8.55 -7.84
C SER A 387 -3.23 -7.55 -8.77
N ALA A 388 -2.38 -6.61 -9.19
CA ALA A 388 -2.60 -5.77 -10.33
C ALA A 388 -1.41 -5.95 -11.30
N VAL A 389 -1.74 -6.09 -12.59
CA VAL A 389 -0.80 -6.00 -13.72
C VAL A 389 0.16 -7.20 -13.86
N PHE A 390 0.18 -7.81 -15.05
CA PHE A 390 1.23 -8.72 -15.48
C PHE A 390 2.00 -8.09 -16.64
N GLN A 391 3.28 -7.80 -16.41
CA GLN A 391 4.16 -7.24 -17.43
C GLN A 391 5.41 -8.11 -17.57
N GLU A 392 5.59 -8.67 -18.77
CA GLU A 392 6.84 -9.33 -19.10
C GLU A 392 7.93 -8.29 -19.40
N PHE A 393 9.09 -8.46 -18.81
CA PHE A 393 10.29 -7.67 -19.10
C PHE A 393 11.55 -8.51 -18.81
N ASP A 394 12.53 -8.48 -19.72
CA ASP A 394 13.80 -9.22 -19.56
C ASP A 394 13.60 -10.71 -19.19
N SER A 395 12.66 -11.38 -19.89
CA SER A 395 12.24 -12.77 -19.68
C SER A 395 11.77 -13.09 -18.25
N LYS A 396 11.31 -12.09 -17.51
CA LYS A 396 10.73 -12.22 -16.17
C LYS A 396 9.34 -11.61 -16.17
N LEU A 397 8.48 -12.13 -15.31
CA LEU A 397 7.13 -11.61 -15.13
C LEU A 397 7.11 -10.70 -13.91
N PHE A 398 6.84 -9.42 -14.14
CA PHE A 398 6.64 -8.40 -13.12
C PHE A 398 5.15 -8.26 -12.81
N TYR A 399 4.84 -8.10 -11.53
CA TYR A 399 3.48 -7.84 -11.07
C TYR A 399 3.46 -7.11 -9.73
N ALA A 400 2.41 -6.33 -9.51
CA ALA A 400 2.15 -5.71 -8.22
C ALA A 400 1.23 -6.63 -7.40
N ALA A 401 1.54 -6.86 -6.13
CA ALA A 401 0.66 -7.62 -5.24
C ALA A 401 0.81 -7.19 -3.78
N ASP A 402 -0.28 -7.30 -3.02
CA ASP A 402 -0.31 -6.92 -1.60
C ASP A 402 0.71 -7.67 -0.72
N GLY A 403 1.48 -6.86 0.00
CA GLY A 403 2.40 -7.20 1.07
C GLY A 403 1.83 -6.88 2.46
N TRP A 404 2.66 -6.99 3.50
CA TRP A 404 2.22 -6.79 4.88
C TRP A 404 2.06 -5.32 5.29
N ASP A 405 2.62 -4.38 4.52
CA ASP A 405 2.64 -2.95 4.79
C ASP A 405 2.24 -2.05 3.60
N GLY A 406 1.92 -2.64 2.44
CA GLY A 406 1.55 -1.94 1.22
C GLY A 406 1.39 -2.90 0.05
N THR A 407 1.28 -2.36 -1.16
CA THR A 407 1.40 -3.18 -2.38
C THR A 407 2.88 -3.26 -2.73
N ASP A 408 3.40 -4.44 -3.10
CA ASP A 408 4.81 -4.67 -3.45
C ASP A 408 5.02 -5.05 -4.91
N THR A 409 6.22 -4.80 -5.45
CA THR A 409 6.63 -5.37 -6.75
C THR A 409 7.18 -6.77 -6.56
N TRP A 410 6.66 -7.70 -7.34
CA TRP A 410 7.10 -9.09 -7.36
C TRP A 410 7.65 -9.46 -8.73
N ILE A 411 8.64 -10.36 -8.73
CA ILE A 411 9.26 -10.86 -9.95
C ILE A 411 9.26 -12.37 -9.95
N TYR A 412 8.65 -12.96 -10.97
CA TYR A 412 8.79 -14.38 -11.29
C TYR A 412 9.86 -14.58 -12.37
N ASP A 413 10.90 -15.35 -12.01
CA ASP A 413 11.98 -15.75 -12.92
C ASP A 413 12.02 -17.29 -13.04
N PRO A 414 11.60 -17.87 -14.18
CA PRO A 414 11.54 -19.32 -14.37
C PRO A 414 12.93 -19.96 -14.46
N LYS A 415 13.99 -19.18 -14.75
CA LYS A 415 15.37 -19.67 -14.90
C LYS A 415 16.19 -19.52 -13.62
N ALA A 416 15.63 -18.94 -12.56
CA ALA A 416 16.32 -18.77 -11.30
C ALA A 416 16.62 -20.14 -10.63
N THR A 417 17.84 -20.65 -10.83
CA THR A 417 18.33 -21.88 -10.19
C THR A 417 19.08 -21.58 -8.89
N THR A 418 19.28 -22.59 -8.04
CA THR A 418 20.09 -22.47 -6.82
C THR A 418 21.60 -22.48 -7.07
N SER A 419 22.06 -22.56 -8.32
CA SER A 419 23.47 -22.83 -8.66
C SER A 419 24.05 -22.06 -9.86
N ASP A 420 23.40 -21.02 -10.37
CA ASP A 420 24.06 -20.10 -11.32
C ASP A 420 25.29 -19.48 -10.62
N PRO A 421 26.41 -19.12 -11.30
CA PRO A 421 27.53 -18.48 -10.62
C PRO A 421 27.02 -17.17 -10.04
N ALA A 422 26.79 -17.20 -8.72
CA ALA A 422 25.92 -16.24 -8.07
C ALA A 422 26.47 -14.83 -8.28
N THR A 423 25.78 -14.05 -9.12
CA THR A 423 26.06 -12.65 -9.35
C THR A 423 26.18 -11.97 -7.99
N VAL A 424 27.23 -11.18 -7.78
CA VAL A 424 27.41 -10.49 -6.50
C VAL A 424 26.28 -9.46 -6.38
N VAL A 425 25.71 -9.31 -5.18
CA VAL A 425 24.76 -8.22 -4.91
C VAL A 425 25.44 -6.88 -5.24
N GLU A 426 24.87 -6.14 -6.19
CA GLU A 426 25.27 -4.77 -6.49
C GLU A 426 24.93 -3.87 -5.30
N SER A 427 25.79 -2.91 -4.99
CA SER A 427 25.61 -2.05 -3.82
C SER A 427 26.31 -0.70 -3.95
N SER A 428 25.73 0.32 -3.33
CA SER A 428 26.38 1.61 -3.07
C SER A 428 26.81 1.74 -1.61
N VAL A 429 27.73 2.68 -1.34
CA VAL A 429 28.28 2.88 0.01
C VAL A 429 27.21 3.51 0.91
N PRO A 430 26.89 2.90 2.08
CA PRO A 430 25.91 3.46 3.01
C PRO A 430 26.44 4.76 3.63
N THR A 431 25.52 5.62 4.08
CA THR A 431 25.86 6.86 4.79
C THR A 431 25.22 6.91 6.18
N ILE A 432 25.72 7.79 7.05
CA ILE A 432 25.19 7.99 8.41
C ILE A 432 24.69 9.42 8.55
N THR A 433 23.52 9.58 9.15
CA THR A 433 22.97 10.88 9.57
C THR A 433 22.83 10.96 11.09
N GLY A 434 22.82 12.19 11.61
CA GLY A 434 22.73 12.47 13.05
C GLY A 434 24.04 13.00 13.65
N THR A 435 23.99 13.37 14.93
CA THR A 435 25.15 13.93 15.66
C THR A 435 25.81 12.86 16.52
N PRO A 436 27.11 12.58 16.36
CA PRO A 436 27.82 11.60 17.18
C PRO A 436 28.06 12.17 18.59
N THR A 437 27.11 11.96 19.49
CA THR A 437 27.17 12.43 20.88
C THR A 437 26.49 11.42 21.78
N VAL A 438 27.10 11.08 22.92
CA VAL A 438 26.55 10.08 23.84
C VAL A 438 25.09 10.41 24.20
N GLY A 439 24.21 9.41 24.04
CA GLY A 439 22.77 9.53 24.27
C GLY A 439 21.95 9.97 23.07
N LYS A 440 22.56 10.48 21.98
CA LYS A 440 21.88 10.79 20.71
C LYS A 440 21.81 9.56 19.80
N VAL A 441 21.00 9.65 18.74
CA VAL A 441 20.78 8.56 17.77
C VAL A 441 21.43 8.93 16.44
N LEU A 442 22.16 7.96 15.89
CA LEU A 442 22.63 7.93 14.50
C LEU A 442 21.70 7.02 13.69
N THR A 443 21.42 7.41 12.46
CA THR A 443 20.59 6.65 11.52
C THR A 443 21.42 6.28 10.30
N ALA A 444 21.49 4.99 9.98
CA ALA A 444 22.09 4.49 8.76
C ALA A 444 21.13 4.69 7.59
N LEU A 445 21.63 5.27 6.50
CA LEU A 445 21.01 5.23 5.19
C LEU A 445 21.70 4.10 4.42
N GLY A 446 20.95 3.03 4.14
CA GLY A 446 21.50 1.75 3.68
C GLY A 446 22.26 1.79 2.36
N GLY A 447 22.02 2.81 1.52
CA GLY A 447 22.48 2.84 0.13
C GLY A 447 21.54 2.06 -0.79
N ASP A 448 21.90 2.00 -2.06
CA ASP A 448 21.22 1.21 -3.10
C ASP A 448 21.79 -0.20 -3.09
N TRP A 449 20.93 -1.20 -3.28
CA TRP A 449 21.31 -2.60 -3.34
C TRP A 449 20.53 -3.28 -4.46
N THR A 450 21.04 -4.40 -4.98
CA THR A 450 20.25 -5.24 -5.91
C THR A 450 18.85 -5.42 -5.36
N ALA A 451 17.84 -5.20 -6.21
CA ALA A 451 16.47 -5.02 -5.77
C ALA A 451 15.97 -6.15 -4.84
N THR A 452 16.37 -7.40 -5.09
CA THR A 452 15.99 -8.59 -4.31
C THR A 452 16.79 -8.80 -3.01
N ALA A 453 17.68 -7.88 -2.64
CA ALA A 453 18.62 -8.06 -1.53
C ALA A 453 18.02 -7.59 -0.19
N LYS A 454 17.95 -8.50 0.79
CA LYS A 454 17.61 -8.20 2.17
C LYS A 454 18.82 -7.61 2.90
N LEU A 455 18.62 -6.47 3.55
CA LEU A 455 19.67 -5.74 4.25
C LEU A 455 19.78 -6.14 5.72
N SER A 456 21.01 -6.28 6.19
CA SER A 456 21.35 -6.43 7.60
C SER A 456 22.40 -5.39 8.00
N TYR A 457 22.29 -4.89 9.23
CA TYR A 457 23.12 -3.81 9.73
C TYR A 457 24.01 -4.32 10.87
N GLN A 458 25.20 -3.76 10.97
CA GLN A 458 26.09 -3.93 12.12
C GLN A 458 26.87 -2.63 12.35
N TRP A 459 26.60 -1.95 13.45
CA TRP A 459 27.36 -0.75 13.82
C TRP A 459 28.75 -1.13 14.35
N LEU A 460 29.73 -0.29 14.04
CA LEU A 460 31.13 -0.47 14.35
C LEU A 460 31.66 0.74 15.14
N SER A 461 32.60 0.49 16.05
CA SER A 461 33.31 1.48 16.86
C SER A 461 34.81 1.22 16.72
N ASP A 462 35.55 2.18 16.14
CA ASP A 462 36.92 2.01 15.62
C ASP A 462 37.07 0.71 14.80
N GLY A 463 36.12 0.45 13.90
CA GLY A 463 36.07 -0.75 13.05
C GLY A 463 35.66 -2.05 13.74
N LYS A 464 35.40 -2.05 15.05
CA LYS A 464 34.99 -3.26 15.82
C LYS A 464 33.47 -3.30 16.01
N ALA A 465 32.87 -4.48 15.87
CA ALA A 465 31.43 -4.65 16.02
C ALA A 465 30.92 -4.26 17.41
N VAL A 466 29.93 -3.37 17.45
CA VAL A 466 29.18 -3.01 18.66
C VAL A 466 28.12 -4.08 18.89
N LYS A 467 28.25 -4.81 20.01
CA LYS A 467 27.39 -5.97 20.32
C LYS A 467 25.91 -5.57 20.36
N GLY A 468 25.09 -6.24 19.55
CA GLY A 468 23.63 -6.06 19.50
C GLY A 468 23.16 -4.81 18.74
N ALA A 469 24.08 -4.00 18.21
CA ALA A 469 23.75 -2.84 17.38
C ALA A 469 23.55 -3.29 15.93
N THR A 470 22.43 -3.97 15.66
CA THR A 470 22.11 -4.58 14.37
C THR A 470 20.91 -3.96 13.64
N LYS A 471 20.40 -2.84 14.16
CA LYS A 471 19.29 -2.09 13.58
C LYS A 471 19.80 -0.92 12.74
N ALA A 472 18.97 -0.39 11.84
CA ALA A 472 19.29 0.82 11.08
C ALA A 472 19.52 2.07 11.96
N ARG A 473 19.06 2.07 13.22
CA ARG A 473 19.29 3.14 14.19
C ARG A 473 20.21 2.68 15.32
N HIS A 474 21.21 3.47 15.65
CA HIS A 474 22.12 3.26 16.79
C HIS A 474 22.08 4.43 17.75
N ARG A 475 21.82 4.14 19.03
CA ARG A 475 21.99 5.14 20.08
C ARG A 475 23.45 5.13 20.52
N VAL A 476 24.14 6.25 20.35
CA VAL A 476 25.53 6.40 20.78
C VAL A 476 25.62 6.16 22.27
N THR A 477 26.44 5.19 22.66
CA THR A 477 26.61 4.76 24.05
C THR A 477 27.91 5.31 24.64
N VAL A 478 28.11 5.13 25.95
CA VAL A 478 29.37 5.48 26.61
C VAL A 478 30.54 4.66 26.06
N GLY A 479 30.31 3.43 25.59
CA GLY A 479 31.35 2.59 24.98
C GLY A 479 31.82 3.09 23.61
N ASP A 480 31.07 4.00 22.99
CA ASP A 480 31.39 4.62 21.70
C ASP A 480 32.21 5.92 21.87
N TYR A 481 32.33 6.42 23.11
CA TYR A 481 33.01 7.67 23.39
C TYR A 481 34.47 7.65 22.93
N GLY A 482 34.86 8.65 22.14
CA GLY A 482 36.22 8.78 21.62
C GLY A 482 36.59 7.81 20.48
N HIS A 483 35.66 6.96 20.05
CA HIS A 483 35.84 5.97 18.99
C HIS A 483 35.01 6.37 17.76
N ALA A 484 35.63 6.40 16.59
CA ALA A 484 34.92 6.76 15.37
C ALA A 484 33.87 5.69 15.04
N ILE A 485 32.67 6.10 14.64
CA ILE A 485 31.54 5.20 14.41
C ILE A 485 31.34 5.01 12.91
N SER A 486 31.10 3.77 12.49
CA SER A 486 30.68 3.44 11.12
C SER A 486 29.60 2.37 11.15
N VAL A 487 28.92 2.15 10.04
CA VAL A 487 27.93 1.08 9.89
C VAL A 487 28.31 0.17 8.73
N ARG A 488 28.31 -1.12 8.99
CA ARG A 488 28.43 -2.17 7.97
C ARG A 488 27.04 -2.63 7.58
N VAL A 489 26.74 -2.57 6.30
CA VAL A 489 25.49 -3.06 5.72
C VAL A 489 25.82 -4.25 4.83
N THR A 490 25.07 -5.33 4.98
CA THR A 490 25.22 -6.53 4.15
C THR A 490 23.89 -6.83 3.48
N GLY A 491 23.90 -6.82 2.15
CA GLY A 491 22.79 -7.23 1.30
C GLY A 491 22.96 -8.69 0.91
N SER A 492 21.88 -9.46 1.06
CA SER A 492 21.84 -10.88 0.69
C SER A 492 20.48 -11.22 0.13
N GLY A 493 20.45 -12.03 -0.91
CA GLY A 493 19.22 -12.47 -1.55
C GLY A 493 19.40 -13.86 -2.14
N PRO A 494 18.31 -14.61 -2.35
CA PRO A 494 18.41 -15.88 -3.03
C PRO A 494 19.15 -15.72 -4.37
N GLY A 495 20.19 -16.52 -4.62
CA GLY A 495 20.83 -16.61 -5.95
C GLY A 495 21.90 -15.56 -6.20
N PHE A 496 22.14 -14.69 -5.22
CA PHE A 496 23.23 -13.74 -5.23
C PHE A 496 24.29 -14.12 -4.20
N THR A 497 25.54 -13.83 -4.50
CA THR A 497 26.60 -13.83 -3.49
C THR A 497 26.41 -12.58 -2.62
N PRO A 498 26.29 -12.69 -1.28
CA PRO A 498 26.13 -11.52 -0.43
C PRO A 498 27.25 -10.50 -0.61
N ALA A 499 26.90 -9.22 -0.61
CA ALA A 499 27.86 -8.12 -0.63
C ALA A 499 27.80 -7.34 0.68
N THR A 500 28.92 -6.74 1.05
CA THR A 500 29.05 -5.95 2.27
C THR A 500 29.68 -4.61 1.95
N GLN A 501 29.05 -3.53 2.41
CA GLN A 501 29.57 -2.17 2.34
C GLN A 501 29.69 -1.59 3.73
N THR A 502 30.67 -0.71 3.94
CA THR A 502 30.87 -0.01 5.21
C THR A 502 30.88 1.49 4.94
N SER A 503 30.14 2.25 5.74
CA SER A 503 30.09 3.70 5.61
C SER A 503 31.45 4.34 5.90
N ALA A 504 31.61 5.60 5.49
CA ALA A 504 32.63 6.45 6.07
C ALA A 504 32.45 6.55 7.60
N GLU A 505 33.56 6.78 8.30
CA GLU A 505 33.55 7.01 9.75
C GLU A 505 32.98 8.39 10.09
N THR A 506 32.21 8.48 11.17
CA THR A 506 31.79 9.76 11.74
C THR A 506 32.97 10.45 12.43
N ALA A 507 32.81 11.74 12.74
CA ALA A 507 33.61 12.35 13.80
C ALA A 507 33.46 11.55 15.11
N LYS A 508 34.51 11.55 15.93
CA LYS A 508 34.52 10.86 17.22
C LYS A 508 33.43 11.42 18.13
N PRO A 509 32.62 10.56 18.78
CA PRO A 509 31.56 11.02 19.65
C PRO A 509 32.03 11.90 20.80
N LEU A 510 31.30 12.99 21.03
CA LEU A 510 31.47 13.88 22.17
C LEU A 510 30.70 13.39 23.41
N ASN A 511 31.03 13.95 24.57
CA ASN A 511 30.27 13.76 25.80
C ASN A 511 28.81 14.22 25.61
N GLY A 512 27.87 13.50 26.22
CA GLY A 512 26.50 13.97 26.34
C GLY A 512 26.38 15.11 27.37
N THR A 513 25.24 15.80 27.37
CA THR A 513 24.92 16.79 28.41
C THR A 513 24.00 16.18 29.47
N ILE A 514 24.13 16.66 30.71
CA ILE A 514 23.19 16.32 31.78
C ILE A 514 22.24 17.50 31.99
N ASP A 515 20.96 17.26 31.76
CA ASP A 515 19.90 18.25 31.94
C ASP A 515 19.07 17.91 33.18
N PHE A 516 18.84 18.91 34.05
CA PHE A 516 17.94 18.81 35.20
C PHE A 516 17.61 20.18 35.78
N TYR A 517 16.60 20.24 36.65
CA TYR A 517 16.22 21.45 37.38
C TYR A 517 16.10 21.18 38.90
N PRO A 518 16.88 21.86 39.77
CA PRO A 518 16.80 21.68 41.22
C PRO A 518 15.77 22.59 41.92
N GLU A 519 14.97 22.02 42.82
CA GLU A 519 13.99 22.75 43.64
C GLU A 519 14.13 22.39 45.13
N ILE A 520 13.94 23.37 46.02
CA ILE A 520 13.81 23.14 47.46
C ILE A 520 12.33 22.97 47.81
N SER A 521 12.00 21.83 48.44
CA SER A 521 10.67 21.57 48.98
C SER A 521 10.70 21.40 50.50
N GLY A 522 9.61 21.77 51.18
CA GLY A 522 9.49 21.67 52.65
C GLY A 522 8.71 22.83 53.24
N LYS A 523 8.50 22.81 54.56
CA LYS A 523 7.81 23.92 55.25
C LYS A 523 8.76 25.10 55.41
N SER A 524 8.30 26.31 55.06
CA SER A 524 9.03 27.58 55.21
C SER A 524 9.10 28.06 56.66
N LYS A 525 9.52 27.18 57.59
CA LYS A 525 9.54 27.41 59.04
C LYS A 525 10.82 26.86 59.65
N ALA A 526 11.46 27.64 60.53
CA ALA A 526 12.67 27.23 61.22
C ALA A 526 12.47 25.90 62.00
N GLY A 527 13.44 25.00 61.91
CA GLY A 527 13.39 23.65 62.48
C GLY A 527 12.81 22.58 61.55
N SER A 528 12.28 22.97 60.39
CA SER A 528 11.71 22.05 59.39
C SER A 528 12.80 21.41 58.54
N THR A 529 12.57 20.18 58.09
CA THR A 529 13.42 19.53 57.08
C THR A 529 13.04 20.02 55.69
N LEU A 530 14.01 20.61 55.00
CA LEU A 530 13.95 20.96 53.59
C LEU A 530 14.58 19.82 52.77
N THR A 531 14.05 19.57 51.58
CA THR A 531 14.48 18.49 50.67
C THR A 531 14.75 19.06 49.29
N ALA A 532 15.97 18.84 48.79
CA ALA A 532 16.33 19.11 47.41
C ALA A 532 15.74 18.05 46.48
N LYS A 533 15.03 18.48 45.44
CA LYS A 533 14.51 17.64 44.35
C LYS A 533 15.19 18.03 43.05
N ALA A 534 15.49 17.06 42.20
CA ALA A 534 15.98 17.29 40.84
C ALA A 534 14.92 16.75 39.87
N TYR A 535 14.35 17.63 39.07
CA TYR A 535 13.35 17.27 38.07
C TYR A 535 13.99 17.11 36.69
N SER A 536 13.35 16.29 35.85
CA SER A 536 13.76 16.05 34.47
C SER A 536 15.21 15.58 34.30
N LEU A 537 15.76 14.90 35.31
CA LEU A 537 17.14 14.42 35.31
C LEU A 537 17.37 13.47 34.13
N THR A 538 18.11 13.95 33.15
CA THR A 538 18.44 13.21 31.93
C THR A 538 19.95 13.28 31.71
N PRO A 539 20.65 12.13 31.64
CA PRO A 539 20.13 10.77 31.85
C PRO A 539 19.74 10.52 33.31
N SER A 540 18.70 9.71 33.53
CA SER A 540 18.18 9.40 34.88
C SER A 540 19.16 8.64 35.77
N THR A 541 20.21 8.07 35.19
CA THR A 541 21.30 7.37 35.88
C THR A 541 22.34 8.32 36.48
N ALA A 542 22.25 9.63 36.24
CA ALA A 542 23.21 10.60 36.76
C ALA A 542 23.23 10.62 38.30
N LYS A 543 24.43 10.64 38.88
CA LYS A 543 24.65 10.70 40.33
C LYS A 543 24.61 12.16 40.79
N LEU A 544 23.86 12.42 41.87
CA LEU A 544 23.67 13.77 42.40
C LEU A 544 24.41 13.97 43.73
N THR A 545 25.09 15.11 43.86
CA THR A 545 25.66 15.61 45.12
C THR A 545 25.11 17.00 45.43
N TYR A 546 25.03 17.34 46.72
CA TYR A 546 24.33 18.53 47.19
C TYR A 546 25.23 19.42 48.05
N ARG A 547 24.98 20.72 48.01
CA ARG A 547 25.56 21.72 48.93
C ARG A 547 24.52 22.79 49.24
N TRP A 548 24.25 23.03 50.51
CA TRP A 548 23.34 24.11 50.92
C TRP A 548 24.09 25.41 51.18
N TYR A 549 23.45 26.53 50.84
CA TYR A 549 23.99 27.88 50.97
C TYR A 549 23.01 28.78 51.72
N ARG A 550 23.55 29.71 52.50
CA ARG A 550 22.80 30.77 53.19
C ARG A 550 23.31 32.11 52.70
N ASN A 551 22.44 32.89 52.07
CA ASN A 551 22.79 34.16 51.41
C ASN A 551 24.00 34.02 50.46
N GLY A 552 24.09 32.91 49.73
CA GLY A 552 25.21 32.61 48.83
C GLY A 552 26.45 32.01 49.50
N THR A 553 26.53 31.97 50.83
CA THR A 553 27.67 31.38 51.56
C THR A 553 27.41 29.89 51.88
N PRO A 554 28.35 28.97 51.60
CA PRO A 554 28.19 27.55 51.92
C PRO A 554 27.93 27.32 53.41
N ILE A 555 26.94 26.49 53.73
CA ILE A 555 26.69 26.04 55.10
C ILE A 555 27.59 24.83 55.38
N ILE A 556 28.47 24.96 56.38
CA ILE A 556 29.44 23.93 56.75
C ILE A 556 28.71 22.62 57.10
N GLY A 557 29.15 21.50 56.51
CA GLY A 557 28.58 20.16 56.73
C GLY A 557 27.24 19.87 56.03
N ALA A 558 26.58 20.86 55.43
CA ALA A 558 25.29 20.66 54.76
C ALA A 558 25.44 20.15 53.32
N THR A 559 25.75 18.85 53.18
CA THR A 559 25.98 18.17 51.89
C THR A 559 24.94 17.13 51.51
N LYS A 560 23.93 16.92 52.36
CA LYS A 560 22.90 15.90 52.15
C LYS A 560 21.77 16.45 51.27
N LYS A 561 21.01 15.54 50.64
CA LYS A 561 19.77 15.85 49.91
C LYS A 561 18.77 16.64 50.78
N THR A 562 18.81 16.42 52.09
CA THR A 562 17.97 17.12 53.07
C THR A 562 18.79 18.04 53.96
N TYR A 563 18.18 19.13 54.41
CA TYR A 563 18.75 20.09 55.34
C TYR A 563 17.70 20.50 56.38
N LYS A 564 18.05 20.40 57.67
CA LYS A 564 17.18 20.86 58.76
C LYS A 564 17.42 22.35 58.97
N SER A 565 16.43 23.18 58.66
CA SER A 565 16.53 24.63 58.84
C SER A 565 16.70 24.99 60.32
N THR A 566 17.46 26.06 60.57
CA THR A 566 17.79 26.57 61.90
C THR A 566 17.20 27.96 62.09
N SER A 567 17.23 28.48 63.33
CA SER A 567 16.86 29.88 63.59
C SER A 567 17.74 30.87 62.83
N GLY A 568 19.01 30.54 62.57
CA GLY A 568 19.93 31.37 61.79
C GLY A 568 19.58 31.50 60.30
N ASP A 569 18.61 30.71 59.81
CA ASP A 569 18.13 30.77 58.42
C ASP A 569 16.93 31.72 58.25
N VAL A 570 16.33 32.20 59.35
CA VAL A 570 15.14 33.06 59.28
C VAL A 570 15.47 34.38 58.59
N GLY A 571 14.66 34.74 57.58
CA GLY A 571 14.85 35.95 56.78
C GLY A 571 16.08 35.89 55.85
N LYS A 572 16.75 34.75 55.74
CA LYS A 572 17.87 34.52 54.81
C LYS A 572 17.38 33.78 53.56
N ARG A 573 18.10 33.97 52.45
CA ARG A 573 17.90 33.22 51.19
C ARG A 573 18.65 31.89 51.30
N LEU A 574 17.92 30.78 51.38
CA LEU A 574 18.52 29.45 51.26
C LEU A 574 18.50 29.00 49.80
N THR A 575 19.62 28.48 49.30
CA THR A 575 19.70 27.80 48.00
C THR A 575 20.40 26.46 48.17
N VAL A 576 20.15 25.51 47.25
CA VAL A 576 20.90 24.26 47.17
C VAL A 576 21.59 24.19 45.80
N GLY A 577 22.91 24.03 45.81
CA GLY A 577 23.68 23.66 44.64
C GLY A 577 23.65 22.15 44.48
N VAL A 578 23.23 21.71 43.30
CA VAL A 578 23.21 20.29 42.93
C VAL A 578 24.22 20.10 41.81
N ARG A 579 25.18 19.20 42.02
CA ARG A 579 26.09 18.73 40.96
C ARG A 579 25.68 17.33 40.54
N ALA A 580 25.43 17.17 39.25
CA ALA A 580 25.13 15.91 38.60
C ALA A 580 26.34 15.44 37.79
N SER A 581 26.65 14.15 37.88
CA SER A 581 27.74 13.51 37.14
C SER A 581 27.28 12.18 36.57
N ASN A 582 27.67 11.88 35.33
CA ASN A 582 27.47 10.56 34.73
C ASN A 582 28.63 10.24 33.77
N THR A 583 29.03 8.97 33.70
CA THR A 583 30.15 8.57 32.83
C THR A 583 29.77 8.78 31.36
N GLY A 584 30.62 9.43 30.58
CA GLY A 584 30.35 9.80 29.18
C GLY A 584 29.48 11.04 29.00
N TYR A 585 29.27 11.82 30.08
CA TYR A 585 28.53 13.07 30.07
C TYR A 585 29.34 14.17 30.76
N ASP A 586 29.15 15.41 30.32
CA ASP A 586 29.70 16.58 31.00
C ASP A 586 28.94 16.82 32.32
N ASP A 587 29.70 17.02 33.41
CA ASP A 587 29.13 17.33 34.71
C ASP A 587 28.33 18.64 34.67
N ALA A 588 27.12 18.62 35.26
CA ALA A 588 26.27 19.79 35.36
C ALA A 588 26.14 20.24 36.82
N SER A 589 26.25 21.54 37.08
CA SER A 589 26.06 22.12 38.42
C SER A 589 25.09 23.29 38.38
N ILE A 590 23.97 23.18 39.10
CA ILE A 590 22.88 24.16 39.06
C ILE A 590 22.48 24.53 40.49
N LEU A 591 22.25 25.82 40.74
CA LEU A 591 21.66 26.33 41.99
C LEU A 591 20.14 26.35 41.85
N SER A 592 19.43 25.94 42.91
CA SER A 592 17.99 26.14 43.00
C SER A 592 17.63 27.61 43.10
N ASP A 593 16.36 27.91 42.82
CA ASP A 593 15.77 29.18 43.24
C ASP A 593 15.88 29.38 44.77
N PRO A 594 15.93 30.64 45.25
CA PRO A 594 15.96 30.95 46.67
C PRO A 594 14.69 30.50 47.40
N PHE A 595 14.88 29.77 48.51
CA PHE A 595 13.84 29.36 49.44
C PHE A 595 13.91 30.17 50.74
N GLY A 596 12.78 30.71 51.18
CA GLY A 596 12.68 31.51 52.41
C GLY A 596 12.27 30.71 53.64
N VAL A 597 12.87 31.01 54.80
CA VAL A 597 12.49 30.45 56.10
C VAL A 597 11.89 31.53 56.98
N ARG A 598 10.73 31.26 57.60
CA ARG A 598 10.04 32.16 58.53
C ARG A 598 10.27 31.74 60.00
N SER A 599 10.09 32.69 60.91
CA SER A 599 10.04 32.42 62.35
C SER A 599 8.88 31.48 62.68
N LYS A 600 8.92 30.91 63.90
CA LYS A 600 7.94 29.92 64.37
C LYS A 600 6.49 30.39 64.28
#